data_AF-A0A820DMD4-F1
#
_entry.id   AF-A0A820DMD4-F1
#
_cell.length_a   1.000
_cell.length_b   1.000
_cell.length_c   1.000
_cell.angle_alpha   90.00
_cell.angle_beta   90.00
_cell.angle_gamma   90.00
#
_symmetry.space_group_name_H-M   'P 1'
#
loop_
_entity.id
_entity.type
_entity.pdbx_description
1 polymer ?
#
loop_
_entity_poly.entity_id
_entity_poly.type
_entity_poly.pdbx_seq_one_letter_code
_entity_poly.pdbx_strand_id
1 'polypeptide(L)'
;FFVIQTDLAWTNPLSVSSLKNQSLKNILPKLFVEEWSTNISYSKYFMQCAPVSCAYTETDQISLFYTISLFLSIYGGLCIILRSTALFLIYVWMKLKRYSINNNNNINIGYYRTFLQHFVQWIKQLNLFKSSKNRTVNDIKQQRIVTRVYLILLGGSISILILFTSLSVQMTIITQSNPSLVTYRLLHQLYSDSLKCPCKKMSISYDMFITLSPTLHQICSSDFISESWISTMALFNDIPVYNTNLNISLDGFDSRYFKLLSSICQLANRTIDDAVRQFLIRSFVTQYVISESEFNAKLNTTFKQFKQSLINEFNLLTDMVHLFTRVDQPYINSKNAELLPVTPSDETSNQSPPEVFFFY
;
A
#
# COMPACT_ATOMS: atom_id res chain seq x y z
N PHE A 1 22.53 -20.39 -64.12
CA PHE A 1 23.37 -19.80 -63.07
C PHE A 1 22.56 -18.76 -62.31
N PHE A 2 21.81 -19.21 -61.30
CA PHE A 2 21.59 -18.51 -60.03
C PHE A 2 21.22 -19.62 -59.07
N VAL A 3 22.19 -19.98 -58.24
CA VAL A 3 22.08 -20.99 -57.19
C VAL A 3 21.23 -20.34 -56.10
N ILE A 4 20.03 -20.87 -55.87
CA ILE A 4 19.28 -20.57 -54.65
C ILE A 4 20.03 -21.28 -53.53
N GLN A 5 20.93 -20.55 -52.89
CA GLN A 5 21.60 -20.99 -51.68
C GLN A 5 20.56 -20.99 -50.57
N THR A 6 20.08 -22.18 -50.24
CA THR A 6 19.20 -22.46 -49.11
C THR A 6 20.00 -22.34 -47.82
N ASP A 7 20.29 -21.12 -47.39
CA ASP A 7 20.69 -20.82 -46.01
C ASP A 7 19.47 -20.26 -45.26
N LEU A 8 18.40 -21.07 -45.20
CA LEU A 8 17.40 -20.98 -44.14
C LEU A 8 18.03 -21.53 -42.87
N ALA A 9 18.87 -20.70 -42.25
CA ALA A 9 19.34 -20.91 -40.89
C ALA A 9 18.12 -20.80 -39.96
N TRP A 10 17.52 -21.94 -39.65
CA TRP A 10 16.55 -22.09 -38.57
C TRP A 10 17.23 -21.81 -37.23
N THR A 11 17.42 -20.53 -36.88
CA THR A 11 17.67 -20.16 -35.49
C THR A 11 16.33 -20.24 -34.77
N ASN A 12 16.00 -21.46 -34.31
CA ASN A 12 14.82 -21.83 -33.53
C ASN A 12 14.19 -20.68 -32.72
N PRO A 13 13.04 -20.12 -33.16
CA PRO A 13 12.07 -19.54 -32.27
C PRO A 13 10.89 -20.52 -32.25
N LEU A 14 10.78 -21.31 -31.17
CA LEU A 14 9.79 -22.38 -30.94
C LEU A 14 10.20 -23.75 -31.49
N SER A 15 10.95 -24.51 -30.68
CA SER A 15 11.01 -25.95 -30.85
C SER A 15 9.60 -26.53 -30.64
N VAL A 16 9.02 -27.03 -31.72
CA VAL A 16 7.70 -27.71 -31.74
C VAL A 16 7.63 -28.88 -30.75
N SER A 17 8.77 -29.42 -30.32
CA SER A 17 8.87 -30.43 -29.25
C SER A 17 8.51 -29.90 -27.86
N SER A 18 8.73 -28.61 -27.58
CA SER A 18 8.37 -27.95 -26.31
C SER A 18 6.87 -27.63 -26.20
N LEU A 19 6.15 -27.62 -27.32
CA LEU A 19 4.72 -27.28 -27.41
C LEU A 19 3.80 -28.49 -27.25
N LYS A 20 4.33 -29.72 -27.33
CA LYS A 20 3.53 -30.97 -27.33
C LYS A 20 2.72 -31.23 -26.06
N ASN A 21 3.02 -30.56 -24.94
CA ASN A 21 2.38 -30.79 -23.64
C ASN A 21 1.69 -29.56 -23.03
N GLN A 22 1.58 -28.44 -23.76
CA GLN A 22 0.90 -27.25 -23.27
C GLN A 22 -0.35 -26.99 -24.12
N SER A 23 -1.51 -26.83 -23.46
CA SER A 23 -2.73 -26.41 -24.16
C SER A 23 -2.53 -25.02 -24.76
N LEU A 24 -3.19 -24.75 -25.89
CA LEU A 24 -3.20 -23.45 -26.57
C LEU A 24 -3.43 -22.28 -25.58
N LYS A 25 -4.25 -22.52 -24.55
CA LYS A 25 -4.54 -21.63 -23.41
C LYS A 25 -3.30 -21.17 -22.62
N ASN A 26 -2.26 -21.99 -22.50
CA ASN A 26 -1.06 -21.67 -21.71
C ASN A 26 0.03 -20.95 -22.52
N ILE A 27 -0.08 -21.00 -23.85
CA ILE A 27 0.92 -20.49 -24.79
C ILE A 27 0.48 -19.14 -25.34
N LEU A 28 -0.80 -18.99 -25.72
CA LEU A 28 -1.33 -17.75 -26.29
C LEU A 28 -1.00 -16.50 -25.46
N PRO A 29 -1.20 -16.47 -24.13
CA PRO A 29 -0.91 -15.29 -23.32
C PRO A 29 0.56 -14.89 -23.29
N LYS A 30 1.47 -15.85 -23.50
CA LYS A 30 2.92 -15.64 -23.55
C LYS A 30 3.41 -15.19 -24.92
N LEU A 31 2.55 -15.27 -25.94
CA LEU A 31 2.84 -14.91 -27.33
C LEU A 31 2.38 -13.49 -27.69
N PHE A 32 1.82 -12.70 -26.76
CA PHE A 32 1.25 -11.40 -27.12
C PHE A 32 2.18 -10.24 -26.85
N VAL A 33 2.57 -9.99 -25.59
CA VAL A 33 3.52 -8.91 -25.26
C VAL A 33 4.86 -9.51 -24.86
N GLU A 34 5.90 -9.18 -25.61
CA GLU A 34 7.28 -9.58 -25.32
C GLU A 34 7.90 -8.67 -24.26
N GLU A 35 7.80 -7.35 -24.45
CA GLU A 35 8.39 -6.37 -23.56
C GLU A 35 7.43 -5.20 -23.29
N TRP A 36 7.53 -4.65 -22.09
CA TRP A 36 6.86 -3.41 -21.72
C TRP A 36 7.91 -2.31 -21.60
N SER A 37 8.03 -1.45 -22.61
CA SER A 37 8.86 -0.25 -22.47
C SER A 37 8.12 0.77 -21.62
N THR A 38 8.60 0.98 -20.39
CA THR A 38 7.96 1.88 -19.42
C THR A 38 8.90 3.01 -19.05
N ASN A 39 8.49 4.26 -19.27
CA ASN A 39 9.20 5.43 -18.79
C ASN A 39 8.37 6.13 -17.72
N ILE A 40 8.90 6.19 -16.49
CA ILE A 40 8.21 6.74 -15.33
C ILE A 40 9.05 7.90 -14.78
N SER A 41 8.43 9.05 -14.54
CA SER A 41 9.12 10.23 -14.02
C SER A 41 8.53 10.71 -12.70
N TYR A 42 9.24 10.47 -11.60
CA TYR A 42 8.88 11.02 -10.29
C TYR A 42 8.86 12.55 -10.29
N SER A 43 9.77 13.19 -11.03
CA SER A 43 9.80 14.65 -11.18
C SER A 43 8.51 15.19 -11.81
N LYS A 44 8.03 14.57 -12.89
CA LYS A 44 6.73 14.93 -13.49
C LYS A 44 5.58 14.71 -12.52
N TYR A 45 5.56 13.60 -11.78
CA TYR A 45 4.57 13.37 -10.72
C TYR A 45 4.59 14.50 -9.67
N PHE A 46 5.76 14.84 -9.14
CA PHE A 46 5.91 15.90 -8.14
C PHE A 46 5.41 17.25 -8.67
N MET A 47 5.74 17.60 -9.92
CA MET A 47 5.26 18.82 -10.57
C MET A 47 3.72 18.84 -10.72
N GLN A 48 3.07 17.71 -10.97
CA GLN A 48 1.61 17.63 -11.06
C GLN A 48 0.93 17.67 -9.69
N CYS A 49 1.54 17.04 -8.67
CA CYS A 49 1.08 17.13 -7.28
C CYS A 49 1.18 18.58 -6.79
N ALA A 50 2.23 19.32 -7.18
CA ALA A 50 2.44 20.74 -6.91
C ALA A 50 2.16 21.10 -5.44
N PRO A 51 3.01 20.66 -4.49
CA PRO A 51 2.75 20.86 -3.07
C PRO A 51 2.62 22.35 -2.73
N VAL A 52 1.52 22.71 -2.05
CA VAL A 52 1.23 24.11 -1.68
C VAL A 52 2.12 24.55 -0.53
N SER A 53 2.29 23.66 0.45
CA SER A 53 3.20 23.81 1.57
C SER A 53 3.68 22.44 2.01
N CYS A 54 4.82 22.40 2.71
CA CYS A 54 5.27 21.25 3.47
C CYS A 54 5.36 21.64 4.94
N ALA A 55 4.78 20.82 5.80
CA ALA A 55 4.85 20.97 7.25
C ALA A 55 5.64 19.81 7.84
N TYR A 56 6.56 20.07 8.75
CA TYR A 56 7.28 19.05 9.50
C TYR A 56 7.39 19.46 10.96
N THR A 57 7.55 18.47 11.84
CA THR A 57 7.75 18.73 13.27
C THR A 57 9.23 18.70 13.60
N GLU A 58 9.70 19.77 14.23
CA GLU A 58 11.04 19.85 14.81
C GLU A 58 10.91 19.89 16.33
N THR A 59 11.88 19.28 17.03
CA THR A 59 11.97 19.37 18.49
C THR A 59 12.59 20.70 18.84
N ASP A 60 11.76 21.64 19.30
CA ASP A 60 12.23 22.98 19.62
C ASP A 60 12.97 22.99 20.98
N GLN A 61 13.99 23.83 21.08
CA GLN A 61 14.58 24.15 22.38
C GLN A 61 13.60 25.04 23.13
N ILE A 62 12.82 24.45 24.04
CA ILE A 62 11.96 25.08 25.06
C ILE A 62 11.51 26.52 24.72
N SER A 63 10.30 26.66 24.18
CA SER A 63 9.74 27.97 23.80
C SER A 63 9.82 28.99 24.95
N LEU A 64 10.14 30.25 24.62
CA LEU A 64 10.29 31.34 25.59
C LEU A 64 9.02 31.56 26.42
N PHE A 65 7.84 31.39 25.81
CA PHE A 65 6.54 31.43 26.50
C PHE A 65 6.39 30.30 27.52
N TYR A 66 6.81 29.07 27.17
CA TYR A 66 6.80 27.96 28.11
C TYR A 66 7.72 28.24 29.29
N THR A 67 8.94 28.74 29.02
CA THR A 67 9.90 29.13 30.05
C THR A 67 9.31 30.17 31.01
N ILE A 68 8.68 31.23 30.49
CA ILE A 68 8.00 32.26 31.31
C ILE A 68 6.85 31.65 32.11
N SER A 69 6.03 30.80 31.50
CA SER A 69 4.90 30.16 32.20
C SER A 69 5.36 29.24 33.33
N LEU A 70 6.49 28.55 33.13
CA LEU A 70 7.12 27.69 34.11
C LEU A 70 7.70 28.52 35.25
N PHE A 71 8.38 29.64 34.96
CA PHE A 71 8.84 30.58 35.99
C PHE A 71 7.68 31.21 36.77
N LEU A 72 6.59 31.62 36.12
CA LEU A 72 5.40 32.13 36.82
C LEU A 72 4.73 31.07 37.69
N SER A 73 4.65 29.83 37.21
CA SER A 73 4.07 28.69 37.96
C SER A 73 4.91 28.36 39.19
N ILE A 74 6.24 28.29 39.03
CA ILE A 74 7.17 28.08 40.14
C ILE A 74 7.14 29.26 41.12
N TYR A 75 7.14 30.50 40.62
CA TYR A 75 7.07 31.70 41.47
C TYR A 75 5.76 31.75 42.25
N GLY A 76 4.62 31.44 41.62
CA GLY A 76 3.31 31.36 42.27
C GLY A 76 3.25 30.29 43.34
N GLY A 77 3.71 29.07 43.03
CA GLY A 77 3.80 27.97 44.00
C GLY A 77 4.75 28.29 45.16
N LEU A 78 5.92 28.86 44.86
CA LEU A 78 6.92 29.25 45.83
C LEU A 78 6.42 30.38 46.75
N CYS A 79 5.70 31.38 46.23
CA CYS A 79 5.10 32.44 47.02
C CYS A 79 4.04 31.90 47.98
N ILE A 80 3.18 30.98 47.54
CA ILE A 80 2.16 30.36 48.39
C ILE A 80 2.83 29.54 49.50
N ILE A 81 3.86 28.75 49.16
CA ILE A 81 4.64 27.97 50.13
C ILE A 81 5.35 28.89 51.12
N LEU A 82 6.07 29.91 50.64
CA LEU A 82 6.77 30.90 51.49
C LEU A 82 5.82 31.64 52.41
N ARG A 83 4.64 32.04 51.94
CA ARG A 83 3.66 32.73 52.77
C ARG A 83 3.08 31.79 53.84
N SER A 84 2.82 30.54 53.48
CA SER A 84 2.37 29.50 54.42
C SER A 84 3.45 29.18 55.47
N THR A 85 4.70 29.00 55.05
CA THR A 85 5.82 28.75 55.96
C THR A 85 6.15 29.97 56.81
N ALA A 86 6.09 31.18 56.27
CA ALA A 86 6.30 32.42 57.04
C ALA A 86 5.23 32.59 58.12
N LEU A 87 3.95 32.36 57.82
CA LEU A 87 2.89 32.41 58.82
C LEU A 87 3.09 31.34 59.91
N PHE A 88 3.53 30.14 59.52
CA PHE A 88 3.89 29.09 60.46
C PHE A 88 5.08 29.48 61.33
N LEU A 89 6.14 30.04 60.75
CA LEU A 89 7.32 30.52 61.48
C LEU A 89 6.98 31.64 62.44
N ILE A 90 6.12 32.58 62.05
CA ILE A 90 5.63 33.65 62.93
C ILE A 90 4.82 33.06 64.08
N TYR A 91 3.93 32.10 63.81
CA TYR A 91 3.17 31.41 64.84
C TYR A 91 4.09 30.66 65.84
N VAL A 92 5.10 29.96 65.33
CA VAL A 92 6.11 29.26 66.14
C VAL A 92 6.95 30.26 66.94
N TRP A 93 7.40 31.36 66.32
CA TRP A 93 8.18 32.41 66.99
C TRP A 93 7.38 33.10 68.09
N MET A 94 6.10 33.42 67.86
CA MET A 94 5.22 33.96 68.90
C MET A 94 5.05 32.97 70.06
N LYS A 95 4.97 31.66 69.77
CA LYS A 95 4.88 30.62 70.80
C LYS A 95 6.20 30.45 71.56
N LEU A 96 7.34 30.54 70.88
CA LEU A 96 8.68 30.47 71.48
C LEU A 96 9.00 31.72 72.31
N LYS A 97 8.62 32.91 71.87
CA LYS A 97 8.78 34.16 72.64
C LYS A 97 7.96 34.12 73.93
N ARG A 98 6.76 33.55 73.90
CA ARG A 98 5.95 33.30 75.11
C ARG A 98 6.59 32.29 76.07
N TYR A 99 7.40 31.36 75.57
CA TYR A 99 8.15 30.40 76.39
C TYR A 99 9.47 30.97 76.92
N SER A 100 10.15 31.82 76.13
CA SER A 100 11.43 32.45 76.45
C SER A 100 11.33 33.54 77.51
N ILE A 101 10.21 34.27 77.60
CA ILE A 101 9.99 35.24 78.69
C ILE A 101 9.96 34.55 80.06
N ASN A 102 9.74 33.23 80.10
CA ASN A 102 9.67 32.46 81.34
C ASN A 102 10.98 31.75 81.71
N ASN A 103 12.05 31.84 80.91
CA ASN A 103 13.32 31.18 81.22
C ASN A 103 14.51 31.91 80.61
N ASN A 104 15.08 32.85 81.37
CA ASN A 104 16.35 33.47 81.04
C ASN A 104 17.50 32.49 81.35
N ASN A 105 18.16 31.99 80.31
CA ASN A 105 19.60 32.22 80.08
C ASN A 105 20.15 31.32 78.95
N ASN A 106 21.00 31.96 78.13
CA ASN A 106 21.99 31.41 77.18
C ASN A 106 21.49 30.44 76.11
N ILE A 107 21.43 30.92 74.85
CA ILE A 107 21.37 30.02 73.70
C ILE A 107 22.46 30.39 72.68
N ASN A 108 23.50 29.56 72.68
CA ASN A 108 24.63 29.56 71.76
C ASN A 108 24.43 28.37 70.79
N ILE A 109 24.48 28.61 69.48
CA ILE A 109 24.91 27.70 68.37
C ILE A 109 24.30 26.25 68.32
N GLY A 110 23.26 25.92 69.09
CA GLY A 110 22.51 24.64 69.02
C GLY A 110 21.20 24.68 68.22
N TYR A 111 20.88 25.82 67.61
CA TYR A 111 19.53 26.14 67.08
C TYR A 111 19.11 25.34 65.84
N TYR A 112 20.03 25.04 64.91
CA TYR A 112 19.68 24.29 63.70
C TYR A 112 19.38 22.82 63.98
N ARG A 113 20.07 22.23 64.97
CA ARG A 113 19.85 20.83 65.39
C ARG A 113 18.50 20.66 66.12
N THR A 114 18.07 21.67 66.87
CA THR A 114 16.75 21.71 67.54
C THR A 114 15.61 21.98 66.56
N PHE A 115 15.80 22.79 65.52
CA PHE A 115 14.74 23.07 64.53
C PHE A 115 14.39 21.83 63.70
N LEU A 116 15.40 21.08 63.21
CA LEU A 116 15.18 19.81 62.50
C LEU A 116 14.50 18.77 63.41
N GLN A 117 14.88 18.69 64.68
CA GLN A 117 14.23 17.80 65.65
C GLN A 117 12.78 18.19 65.92
N HIS A 118 12.50 19.48 66.08
CA HIS A 118 11.15 20.00 66.25
C HIS A 118 10.29 19.80 65.01
N PHE A 119 10.85 19.97 63.82
CA PHE A 119 10.16 19.74 62.56
C PHE A 119 9.80 18.25 62.40
N VAL A 120 10.73 17.34 62.72
CA VAL A 120 10.49 15.90 62.71
C VAL A 120 9.42 15.50 63.76
N GLN A 121 9.45 16.08 64.96
CA GLN A 121 8.41 15.84 65.97
C GLN A 121 7.05 16.41 65.57
N TRP A 122 7.04 17.59 64.94
CA TRP A 122 5.83 18.22 64.44
C TRP A 122 5.20 17.36 63.32
N ILE A 123 6.00 16.89 62.36
CA ILE A 123 5.55 15.93 61.33
C ILE A 123 5.01 14.64 61.97
N LYS A 124 5.69 14.11 62.99
CA LYS A 124 5.21 12.90 63.70
C LYS A 124 3.84 13.09 64.36
N GLN A 125 3.46 14.32 64.70
CA GLN A 125 2.20 14.67 65.37
C GLN A 125 1.08 15.12 64.41
N LEU A 126 1.36 15.26 63.11
CA LEU A 126 0.36 15.68 62.12
C LEU A 126 -0.85 14.74 62.08
N ASN A 127 -2.02 15.34 62.24
CA ASN A 127 -3.33 14.72 62.07
C ASN A 127 -4.23 15.77 61.37
N LEU A 128 -4.62 15.51 60.12
CA LEU A 128 -5.45 16.43 59.33
C LEU A 128 -6.93 16.42 59.77
N PHE A 129 -7.34 15.45 60.58
CA PHE A 129 -8.73 15.33 61.03
C PHE A 129 -9.02 16.31 62.18
N LYS A 130 -10.01 17.20 62.00
CA LYS A 130 -10.46 18.20 62.99
C LYS A 130 -10.73 17.57 64.36
N SER A 131 -10.35 18.18 65.48
CA SER A 131 -10.58 17.63 66.83
C SER A 131 -12.09 17.49 67.14
N SER A 132 -12.54 16.30 67.57
CA SER A 132 -13.92 16.03 68.04
C SER A 132 -13.88 15.60 69.51
N LYS A 133 -14.89 16.00 70.28
CA LYS A 133 -14.90 15.89 71.76
C LYS A 133 -14.93 14.45 72.29
N ASN A 134 -15.36 13.46 71.50
CA ASN A 134 -15.43 12.05 71.90
C ASN A 134 -14.58 11.18 70.97
N ARG A 135 -13.38 10.79 71.40
CA ARG A 135 -12.48 9.92 70.61
C ARG A 135 -11.78 8.89 71.47
N THR A 136 -11.64 7.69 70.93
CA THR A 136 -10.79 6.67 71.53
C THR A 136 -9.34 6.81 71.06
N VAL A 137 -8.41 6.24 71.82
CA VAL A 137 -6.98 6.26 71.51
C VAL A 137 -6.68 5.57 70.17
N ASN A 138 -7.48 4.58 69.77
CA ASN A 138 -7.35 3.90 68.48
C ASN A 138 -7.72 4.81 67.31
N ASP A 139 -8.77 5.63 67.44
CA ASP A 139 -9.20 6.56 66.39
C ASP A 139 -8.10 7.57 66.05
N ILE A 140 -7.38 8.05 67.06
CA ILE A 140 -6.28 9.01 66.89
C ILE A 140 -5.09 8.36 66.17
N LYS A 141 -4.78 7.09 66.47
CA LYS A 141 -3.72 6.34 65.79
C LYS A 141 -4.07 6.13 64.31
N GLN A 142 -5.31 5.74 64.01
CA GLN A 142 -5.78 5.50 62.65
C GLN A 142 -5.79 6.80 61.83
N GLN A 143 -6.28 7.91 62.40
CA GLN A 143 -6.28 9.21 61.74
C GLN A 143 -4.86 9.71 61.40
N ARG A 144 -3.87 9.50 62.28
CA ARG A 144 -2.46 9.82 62.00
C ARG A 144 -1.88 8.98 60.86
N ILE A 145 -2.20 7.68 60.81
CA ILE A 145 -1.75 6.79 59.73
C ILE A 145 -2.37 7.25 58.40
N VAL A 146 -3.68 7.51 58.36
CA VAL A 146 -4.37 8.00 57.17
C VAL A 146 -3.82 9.35 56.71
N THR A 147 -3.53 10.27 57.64
CA THR A 147 -2.89 11.56 57.34
C THR A 147 -1.52 11.38 56.70
N ARG A 148 -0.69 10.45 57.20
CA ARG A 148 0.64 10.18 56.65
C ARG A 148 0.55 9.54 55.26
N VAL A 149 -0.32 8.56 55.08
CA VAL A 149 -0.56 7.90 53.79
C VAL A 149 -1.05 8.93 52.77
N TYR A 150 -2.00 9.79 53.14
CA TYR A 150 -2.50 10.86 52.29
C TYR A 150 -1.38 11.82 51.85
N LEU A 151 -0.53 12.28 52.78
CA LEU A 151 0.56 13.21 52.45
C LEU A 151 1.63 12.57 51.56
N ILE A 152 1.95 11.29 51.76
CA ILE A 152 2.88 10.54 50.91
C ILE A 152 2.30 10.39 49.50
N LEU A 153 1.02 10.00 49.39
CA LEU A 153 0.35 9.85 48.09
C LEU A 153 0.23 11.20 47.37
N LEU A 154 -0.13 12.27 48.08
CA LEU A 154 -0.22 13.62 47.53
C LEU A 154 1.16 14.08 47.02
N GLY A 155 2.21 13.99 47.84
CA GLY A 155 3.57 14.36 47.46
C GLY A 155 4.11 13.52 46.30
N GLY A 156 3.83 12.22 46.29
CA GLY A 156 4.15 11.32 45.19
C GLY A 156 3.45 11.74 43.89
N SER A 157 2.15 12.01 43.95
CA SER A 157 1.37 12.44 42.78
C SER A 157 1.85 13.76 42.18
N ILE A 158 2.18 14.75 43.02
CA ILE A 158 2.73 16.04 42.58
C ILE A 158 4.11 15.83 41.95
N SER A 159 4.96 14.99 42.55
CA SER A 159 6.30 14.70 42.03
C SER A 159 6.25 14.00 40.66
N ILE A 160 5.34 13.03 40.49
CA ILE A 160 5.12 12.36 39.21
C ILE A 160 4.63 13.35 38.16
N LEU A 161 3.71 14.24 38.53
CA LEU A 161 3.15 15.25 37.62
C LEU A 161 4.24 16.25 37.18
N ILE A 162 5.09 16.71 38.10
CA ILE A 162 6.25 17.56 37.80
C ILE A 162 7.23 16.84 36.87
N LEU A 163 7.61 15.60 37.18
CA LEU A 163 8.50 14.80 36.34
C LEU A 163 7.94 14.61 34.93
N PHE A 164 6.67 14.25 34.80
CA PHE A 164 5.99 14.09 33.52
C PHE A 164 6.00 15.38 32.70
N THR A 165 5.67 16.53 33.33
CA THR A 165 5.71 17.83 32.65
C THR A 165 7.13 18.26 32.28
N SER A 166 8.13 17.92 33.09
CA SER A 166 9.54 18.26 32.83
C SER A 166 10.16 17.41 31.73
N LEU A 167 9.69 16.17 31.55
CA LEU A 167 10.22 15.23 30.54
C LEU A 167 9.48 15.33 29.21
N SER A 168 8.33 16.02 29.16
CA SER A 168 7.56 16.21 27.93
C SER A 168 8.25 17.23 27.02
N VAL A 169 8.79 16.75 25.89
CA VAL A 169 9.37 17.59 24.85
C VAL A 169 8.26 18.22 24.02
N GLN A 170 8.35 19.52 23.76
CA GLN A 170 7.40 20.23 22.90
C GLN A 170 7.85 20.14 21.44
N MET A 171 6.94 19.68 20.56
CA MET A 171 7.16 19.69 19.11
C MET A 171 6.57 20.97 18.53
N THR A 172 7.30 21.64 17.63
CA THR A 172 6.79 22.78 16.87
C THR A 172 6.65 22.40 15.40
N ILE A 173 5.58 22.89 14.77
CA ILE A 173 5.32 22.65 13.34
C ILE A 173 5.92 23.80 12.56
N ILE A 174 6.90 23.49 11.72
CA ILE A 174 7.50 24.44 10.79
C ILE A 174 6.84 24.23 9.43
N THR A 175 6.54 25.33 8.74
CA THR A 175 5.88 25.30 7.43
C THR A 175 6.72 26.00 6.37
N GLN A 176 6.97 25.30 5.27
CA GLN A 176 7.66 25.82 4.09
C GLN A 176 6.66 25.94 2.94
N SER A 177 6.50 27.14 2.38
CA SER A 177 5.61 27.38 1.23
C SER A 177 6.26 27.00 -0.10
N ASN A 178 5.48 26.42 -1.01
CA ASN A 178 5.86 26.09 -2.41
C ASN A 178 7.26 25.47 -2.55
N PRO A 179 7.52 24.29 -1.96
CA PRO A 179 8.84 23.69 -1.96
C PRO A 179 9.22 23.15 -3.35
N SER A 180 10.50 23.33 -3.72
CA SER A 180 11.06 22.67 -4.89
C SER A 180 11.24 21.17 -4.64
N LEU A 181 11.38 20.36 -5.70
CA LEU A 181 11.66 18.92 -5.56
C LEU A 181 12.94 18.65 -4.75
N VAL A 182 13.97 19.48 -4.92
CA VAL A 182 15.23 19.37 -4.18
C VAL A 182 15.00 19.66 -2.70
N THR A 183 14.24 20.72 -2.39
CA THR A 183 13.86 21.07 -1.02
C THR A 183 13.05 19.96 -0.36
N TYR A 184 12.08 19.39 -1.07
CA TYR A 184 11.30 18.26 -0.58
C TYR A 184 12.18 17.05 -0.25
N ARG A 185 13.10 16.68 -1.15
CA ARG A 185 14.03 15.56 -0.91
C ARG A 185 14.88 15.77 0.33
N LEU A 186 15.42 16.97 0.51
CA LEU A 186 16.20 17.34 1.68
C LEU A 186 15.36 17.27 2.97
N LEU A 187 14.16 17.85 2.97
CA LEU A 187 13.27 17.80 4.12
C LEU A 187 12.82 16.36 4.44
N HIS A 188 12.57 15.54 3.42
CA HIS A 188 12.18 14.14 3.60
C HIS A 188 13.31 13.31 4.19
N GLN A 189 14.57 13.61 3.85
CA GLN A 189 15.74 12.96 4.43
C GLN A 189 15.94 13.32 5.91
N LEU A 190 15.59 14.55 6.31
CA LEU A 190 15.76 15.03 7.68
C LEU A 190 14.56 14.72 8.60
N TYR A 191 13.35 14.73 8.06
CA TYR A 191 12.10 14.69 8.84
C TYR A 191 11.08 13.69 8.23
N SER A 192 11.54 12.52 7.76
CA SER A 192 10.71 11.53 7.05
C SER A 192 9.38 11.21 7.74
N ASP A 193 9.41 11.10 9.08
CA ASP A 193 8.29 10.58 9.88
C ASP A 193 7.19 11.63 10.11
N SER A 194 7.53 12.92 10.06
CA SER A 194 6.61 14.02 10.37
C SER A 194 6.30 14.93 9.19
N LEU A 195 7.08 14.84 8.10
CA LEU A 195 6.91 15.66 6.91
C LEU A 195 5.58 15.35 6.20
N LYS A 196 4.75 16.37 6.04
CA LYS A 196 3.50 16.31 5.30
C LYS A 196 3.40 17.46 4.31
N CYS A 197 3.30 17.10 3.03
CA CYS A 197 3.22 18.06 1.93
C CYS A 197 1.92 17.84 1.16
N PRO A 198 0.83 18.55 1.46
CA PRO A 198 -0.42 18.41 0.72
C PRO A 198 -0.26 18.75 -0.76
N CYS A 199 -0.73 17.86 -1.63
CA CYS A 199 -0.81 18.13 -3.07
C CYS A 199 -1.91 19.15 -3.36
N LYS A 200 -1.66 20.06 -4.31
CA LYS A 200 -2.70 20.95 -4.86
C LYS A 200 -3.78 20.16 -5.60
N LYS A 201 -3.40 19.07 -6.27
CA LYS A 201 -4.31 18.13 -6.93
C LYS A 201 -4.16 16.75 -6.31
N MET A 202 -5.26 16.21 -5.77
CA MET A 202 -5.27 14.88 -5.17
C MET A 202 -5.35 13.73 -6.18
N SER A 203 -5.66 14.05 -7.44
CA SER A 203 -5.93 13.10 -8.52
C SER A 203 -5.11 13.51 -9.74
N ILE A 204 -4.17 12.66 -10.15
CA ILE A 204 -3.25 12.94 -11.26
C ILE A 204 -3.35 11.79 -12.25
N SER A 205 -3.70 12.07 -13.50
CA SER A 205 -3.75 11.05 -14.54
C SER A 205 -2.37 10.44 -14.81
N TYR A 206 -2.29 9.13 -15.07
CA TYR A 206 -1.02 8.42 -15.23
C TYR A 206 -0.22 8.90 -16.44
N ASP A 207 -0.89 9.24 -17.54
CA ASP A 207 -0.31 9.82 -18.76
C ASP A 207 0.59 11.05 -18.52
N MET A 208 0.36 11.80 -17.44
CA MET A 208 1.14 12.98 -17.10
C MET A 208 2.58 12.66 -16.65
N PHE A 209 2.84 11.45 -16.16
CA PHE A 209 4.13 11.07 -15.59
C PHE A 209 4.61 9.66 -15.99
N ILE A 210 3.83 8.94 -16.80
CA ILE A 210 4.13 7.61 -17.33
C ILE A 210 3.98 7.61 -18.84
N THR A 211 4.89 6.92 -19.52
CA THR A 211 4.74 6.52 -20.92
C THR A 211 4.87 5.01 -21.02
N LEU A 212 3.95 4.37 -21.75
CA LEU A 212 3.90 2.93 -21.95
C LEU A 212 3.89 2.61 -23.43
N SER A 213 4.86 1.80 -23.85
CA SER A 213 4.98 1.31 -25.22
C SER A 213 5.23 -0.21 -25.17
N PRO A 214 4.18 -1.03 -25.20
CA PRO A 214 4.33 -2.48 -25.27
C PRO A 214 4.85 -2.90 -26.64
N THR A 215 5.72 -3.90 -26.68
CA THR A 215 6.14 -4.55 -27.92
C THR A 215 5.45 -5.90 -28.03
N LEU A 216 4.77 -6.10 -29.16
CA LEU A 216 4.16 -7.39 -29.46
C LEU A 216 5.20 -8.44 -29.85
N HIS A 217 4.80 -9.70 -29.80
CA HIS A 217 5.66 -10.79 -30.21
C HIS A 217 6.09 -10.66 -31.68
N GLN A 218 7.34 -11.04 -31.99
CA GLN A 218 7.95 -10.85 -33.31
C GLN A 218 7.13 -11.47 -34.45
N ILE A 219 6.36 -12.52 -34.16
CA ILE A 219 5.46 -13.15 -35.13
C ILE A 219 4.35 -12.21 -35.64
N CYS A 220 3.95 -11.23 -34.84
CA CYS A 220 2.98 -10.20 -35.20
C CYS A 220 3.61 -9.03 -35.97
N SER A 221 4.91 -9.09 -36.24
CA SER A 221 5.65 -8.15 -37.08
C SER A 221 6.39 -8.87 -38.22
N SER A 222 6.15 -10.17 -38.42
CA SER A 222 6.83 -10.99 -39.42
C SER A 222 6.04 -11.10 -40.73
N ASP A 223 6.70 -11.60 -41.78
CA ASP A 223 6.06 -11.83 -43.07
C ASP A 223 4.89 -12.83 -42.99
N PHE A 224 4.81 -13.68 -41.95
CA PHE A 224 3.75 -14.67 -41.80
C PHE A 224 2.34 -14.09 -41.66
N ILE A 225 2.23 -12.84 -41.21
CA ILE A 225 0.94 -12.13 -41.12
C ILE A 225 0.68 -11.20 -42.31
N SER A 226 1.65 -11.07 -43.22
CA SER A 226 1.54 -10.21 -44.39
C SER A 226 0.57 -10.77 -45.43
N GLU A 227 -0.13 -9.89 -46.13
CA GLU A 227 -1.03 -10.29 -47.21
C GLU A 227 -0.29 -11.05 -48.32
N SER A 228 0.93 -10.64 -48.64
CA SER A 228 1.78 -11.29 -49.66
C SER A 228 2.09 -12.74 -49.33
N TRP A 229 2.41 -13.04 -48.06
CA TRP A 229 2.65 -14.41 -47.63
C TRP A 229 1.37 -15.24 -47.65
N ILE A 230 0.28 -14.69 -47.11
CA ILE A 230 -1.02 -15.37 -47.05
C ILE A 230 -1.52 -15.70 -48.46
N SER A 231 -1.43 -14.77 -49.41
CA SER A 231 -1.83 -15.01 -50.80
C SER A 231 -0.95 -16.04 -51.50
N THR A 232 0.36 -16.00 -51.24
CA THR A 232 1.31 -16.98 -51.80
C THR A 232 0.99 -18.38 -51.29
N MET A 233 0.75 -18.55 -49.99
CA MET A 233 0.35 -19.84 -49.41
C MET A 233 -1.02 -20.31 -49.91
N ALA A 234 -1.96 -19.41 -50.17
CA ALA A 234 -3.26 -19.77 -50.74
C ALA A 234 -3.09 -20.42 -52.13
N LEU A 235 -2.23 -19.87 -52.99
CA LEU A 235 -1.96 -20.43 -54.32
C LEU A 235 -1.33 -21.84 -54.28
N PHE A 236 -0.52 -22.14 -53.27
CA PHE A 236 0.07 -23.47 -53.11
C PHE A 236 -0.93 -24.52 -52.59
N ASN A 237 -2.00 -24.11 -51.90
CA ASN A 237 -3.03 -25.02 -51.41
C ASN A 237 -3.92 -25.59 -52.54
N ASP A 238 -4.01 -24.90 -53.68
CA ASP A 238 -4.87 -25.28 -54.81
C ASP A 238 -4.14 -26.14 -55.87
N ILE A 239 -2.89 -26.55 -55.64
CA ILE A 239 -2.15 -27.42 -56.57
C ILE A 239 -2.44 -28.88 -56.21
N PRO A 240 -3.25 -29.64 -56.99
CA PRO A 240 -3.44 -31.06 -56.74
C PRO A 240 -2.13 -31.79 -57.04
N VAL A 241 -1.51 -32.35 -56.00
CA VAL A 241 -0.34 -33.22 -56.14
C VAL A 241 -0.80 -34.55 -56.71
N TYR A 242 -0.93 -34.63 -58.03
CA TYR A 242 -1.04 -35.90 -58.72
C TYR A 242 0.35 -36.55 -58.77
N ASN A 243 0.52 -37.57 -57.92
CA ASN A 243 1.45 -38.67 -58.13
C ASN A 243 2.94 -38.37 -57.88
N THR A 244 3.43 -38.69 -56.67
CA THR A 244 4.61 -39.53 -56.43
C THR A 244 4.45 -40.14 -55.03
N ASN A 245 5.16 -41.23 -54.72
CA ASN A 245 5.08 -41.98 -53.45
C ASN A 245 5.55 -41.20 -52.19
N LEU A 246 5.37 -39.88 -52.15
CA LEU A 246 5.48 -39.04 -50.98
C LEU A 246 4.08 -38.56 -50.60
N ASN A 247 3.50 -39.19 -49.57
CA ASN A 247 2.38 -38.60 -48.83
C ASN A 247 2.89 -37.40 -48.01
N ILE A 248 3.24 -36.30 -48.67
CA ILE A 248 3.32 -35.00 -48.00
C ILE A 248 1.91 -34.44 -48.05
N SER A 249 1.11 -34.72 -47.03
CA SER A 249 -0.10 -33.94 -46.77
C SER A 249 0.35 -32.50 -46.49
N LEU A 250 0.16 -31.61 -47.48
CA LEU A 250 0.37 -30.16 -47.36
C LEU A 250 -0.67 -29.49 -46.45
N ASP A 251 -1.46 -30.27 -45.70
CA ASP A 251 -2.41 -29.82 -44.67
C ASP A 251 -1.78 -28.89 -43.61
N GLY A 252 -0.45 -28.88 -43.49
CA GLY A 252 0.31 -27.98 -42.61
C GLY A 252 0.52 -26.55 -43.14
N PHE A 253 0.23 -26.27 -44.42
CA PHE A 253 0.46 -24.97 -45.07
C PHE A 253 -0.84 -24.26 -45.49
N ASP A 254 -1.93 -24.58 -44.79
CA ASP A 254 -3.22 -23.95 -45.03
C ASP A 254 -3.17 -22.45 -44.72
N SER A 255 -3.41 -21.64 -45.76
CA SER A 255 -3.46 -20.17 -45.68
C SER A 255 -4.42 -19.65 -44.60
N ARG A 256 -5.42 -20.45 -44.20
CA ARG A 256 -6.34 -20.14 -43.10
C ARG A 256 -5.63 -19.99 -41.76
N TYR A 257 -4.55 -20.74 -41.50
CA TYR A 257 -3.79 -20.59 -40.26
C TYR A 257 -3.04 -19.25 -40.20
N PHE A 258 -2.42 -18.82 -41.30
CA PHE A 258 -1.75 -17.53 -41.38
C PHE A 258 -2.74 -16.36 -41.34
N LYS A 259 -3.92 -16.52 -41.97
CA LYS A 259 -5.02 -15.55 -41.88
C LYS A 259 -5.57 -15.44 -40.45
N LEU A 260 -5.71 -16.56 -39.75
CA LEU A 260 -6.10 -16.60 -38.34
C LEU A 260 -5.03 -15.91 -37.47
N LEU A 261 -3.75 -16.21 -37.68
CA LEU A 261 -2.64 -15.58 -36.97
C LEU A 261 -2.63 -14.06 -37.17
N SER A 262 -2.79 -13.58 -38.41
CA SER A 262 -2.88 -12.15 -38.71
C SER A 262 -4.06 -11.49 -37.98
N SER A 263 -5.23 -12.14 -37.97
CA SER A 263 -6.42 -11.65 -37.25
C SER A 263 -6.19 -11.61 -35.74
N ILE A 264 -5.54 -12.63 -35.17
CA ILE A 264 -5.19 -12.70 -33.75
C ILE A 264 -4.19 -11.59 -33.38
N CYS A 265 -3.17 -11.34 -34.20
CA CYS A 265 -2.21 -10.26 -33.98
C CYS A 265 -2.86 -8.87 -34.03
N GLN A 266 -3.77 -8.63 -34.99
CA GLN A 266 -4.53 -7.39 -35.06
C GLN A 266 -5.44 -7.19 -33.85
N LEU A 267 -6.12 -8.25 -33.41
CA LEU A 267 -6.96 -8.22 -32.22
C LEU A 267 -6.11 -7.91 -30.98
N ALA A 268 -5.00 -8.61 -30.80
CA ALA A 268 -4.10 -8.39 -29.68
C ALA A 268 -3.58 -6.95 -29.63
N ASN A 269 -3.14 -6.41 -30.77
CA ASN A 269 -2.69 -5.03 -30.86
C ASN A 269 -3.76 -4.04 -30.39
N ARG A 270 -4.99 -4.18 -30.90
CA ARG A 270 -6.11 -3.30 -30.52
C ARG A 270 -6.47 -3.44 -29.04
N THR A 271 -6.54 -4.67 -28.52
CA THR A 271 -6.85 -4.93 -27.10
C THR A 271 -5.79 -4.31 -26.19
N ILE A 272 -4.52 -4.44 -26.53
CA ILE A 272 -3.41 -3.89 -25.75
C ILE A 272 -3.41 -2.36 -25.82
N ASP A 273 -3.58 -1.78 -27.02
CA ASP A 273 -3.64 -0.33 -27.20
C ASP A 273 -4.81 0.29 -26.41
N ASP A 274 -5.98 -0.34 -26.45
CA ASP A 274 -7.14 0.14 -25.69
C ASP A 274 -6.90 0.01 -24.18
N ALA A 275 -6.38 -1.12 -23.71
CA ALA A 275 -6.06 -1.31 -22.30
C ALA A 275 -5.01 -0.33 -21.78
N VAL A 276 -3.97 -0.04 -22.57
CA VAL A 276 -2.95 0.96 -22.25
C VAL A 276 -3.58 2.36 -22.20
N ARG A 277 -4.40 2.72 -23.18
CA ARG A 277 -5.12 4.00 -23.19
C ARG A 277 -6.01 4.16 -21.96
N GLN A 278 -6.80 3.13 -21.65
CA GLN A 278 -7.66 3.13 -20.47
C GLN A 278 -6.84 3.23 -19.18
N PHE A 279 -5.71 2.53 -19.09
CA PHE A 279 -4.82 2.61 -17.94
C PHE A 279 -4.24 4.03 -17.75
N LEU A 280 -3.75 4.64 -18.83
CA LEU A 280 -3.09 5.95 -18.78
C LEU A 280 -4.03 7.10 -18.39
N ILE A 281 -5.32 7.01 -18.72
CA ILE A 281 -6.35 8.01 -18.33
C ILE A 281 -6.81 7.84 -16.87
N ARG A 282 -6.52 6.70 -16.22
CA ARG A 282 -6.86 6.50 -14.80
C ARG A 282 -6.07 7.48 -13.93
N SER A 283 -6.67 7.80 -12.79
CA SER A 283 -6.07 8.71 -11.83
C SER A 283 -5.27 7.98 -10.76
N PHE A 284 -4.04 8.45 -10.55
CA PHE A 284 -3.24 8.21 -9.37
C PHE A 284 -3.67 9.15 -8.25
N VAL A 285 -4.19 8.58 -7.17
CA VAL A 285 -4.77 9.34 -6.05
C VAL A 285 -3.78 9.41 -4.88
N THR A 286 -3.42 10.63 -4.49
CA THR A 286 -2.57 10.93 -3.33
C THR A 286 -2.97 12.26 -2.69
N GLN A 287 -3.21 12.28 -1.38
CA GLN A 287 -3.47 13.52 -0.64
C GLN A 287 -2.19 14.34 -0.38
N TYR A 288 -1.10 13.64 -0.10
CA TYR A 288 0.20 14.21 0.20
C TYR A 288 1.23 13.74 -0.83
N VAL A 289 2.31 14.49 -1.01
CA VAL A 289 3.48 14.03 -1.76
C VAL A 289 4.01 12.78 -1.08
N ILE A 290 4.00 11.67 -1.80
CA ILE A 290 4.62 10.41 -1.34
C ILE A 290 6.09 10.36 -1.76
N SER A 291 6.88 9.59 -1.02
CA SER A 291 8.31 9.43 -1.32
C SER A 291 8.53 8.71 -2.66
N GLU A 292 9.72 8.85 -3.23
CA GLU A 292 10.06 8.19 -4.49
C GLU A 292 10.03 6.66 -4.38
N SER A 293 10.39 6.11 -3.21
CA SER A 293 10.29 4.68 -2.94
C SER A 293 8.84 4.20 -2.85
N GLU A 294 7.98 4.92 -2.13
CA GLU A 294 6.55 4.60 -2.02
C GLU A 294 5.83 4.73 -3.37
N PHE A 295 6.16 5.78 -4.13
CA PHE A 295 5.69 5.99 -5.49
C PHE A 295 6.04 4.80 -6.39
N ASN A 296 7.31 4.38 -6.40
CA ASN A 296 7.75 3.24 -7.20
C ASN A 296 7.10 1.93 -6.74
N ALA A 297 6.96 1.71 -5.43
CA ALA A 297 6.32 0.51 -4.90
C ALA A 297 4.83 0.42 -5.29
N LYS A 298 4.09 1.54 -5.16
CA LYS A 298 2.68 1.63 -5.54
C LYS A 298 2.50 1.44 -7.05
N LEU A 299 3.37 2.05 -7.86
CA LEU A 299 3.36 1.87 -9.31
C LEU A 299 3.66 0.43 -9.70
N ASN A 300 4.72 -0.18 -9.18
CA ASN A 300 5.07 -1.58 -9.48
C ASN A 300 3.91 -2.54 -9.17
N THR A 301 3.23 -2.32 -8.05
CA THR A 301 2.05 -3.12 -7.67
C THR A 301 0.90 -2.91 -8.64
N THR A 302 0.61 -1.66 -8.99
CA THR A 302 -0.47 -1.29 -9.93
C THR A 302 -0.19 -1.82 -11.34
N PHE A 303 1.06 -1.72 -11.81
CA PHE A 303 1.51 -2.28 -13.08
C PHE A 303 1.40 -3.80 -13.12
N LYS A 304 1.78 -4.48 -12.05
CA LYS A 304 1.65 -5.94 -11.96
C LYS A 304 0.18 -6.35 -12.07
N GLN A 305 -0.72 -5.65 -11.38
CA GLN A 305 -2.16 -5.90 -11.47
C GLN A 305 -2.72 -5.62 -12.87
N PHE A 306 -2.31 -4.51 -13.49
CA PHE A 306 -2.68 -4.18 -14.87
C PHE A 306 -2.28 -5.28 -15.86
N LYS A 307 -1.00 -5.71 -15.81
CA LYS A 307 -0.50 -6.82 -16.66
C LYS A 307 -1.26 -8.12 -16.43
N GLN A 308 -1.56 -8.45 -15.17
CA GLN A 308 -2.33 -9.65 -14.84
C GLN A 308 -3.78 -9.58 -15.36
N SER A 309 -4.42 -8.41 -15.26
CA SER A 309 -5.77 -8.20 -15.78
C SER A 309 -5.82 -8.43 -17.29
N LEU A 310 -4.83 -7.92 -18.02
CA LEU A 310 -4.68 -8.13 -19.46
C LEU A 310 -4.54 -9.62 -19.81
N ILE A 311 -3.66 -10.34 -19.11
CA ILE A 311 -3.48 -11.79 -19.33
C ILE A 311 -4.80 -12.54 -19.08
N ASN A 312 -5.54 -12.17 -18.03
CA ASN A 312 -6.81 -12.80 -17.72
C ASN A 312 -7.86 -12.53 -18.81
N GLU A 313 -7.89 -11.32 -19.36
CA GLU A 313 -8.77 -10.95 -20.47
C GLU A 313 -8.47 -11.79 -21.73
N PHE A 314 -7.20 -11.94 -22.09
CA PHE A 314 -6.79 -12.82 -23.19
C PHE A 314 -7.15 -14.29 -22.96
N ASN A 315 -7.01 -14.78 -21.74
CA ASN A 315 -7.42 -16.15 -21.38
C ASN A 315 -8.93 -16.35 -21.56
N LEU A 316 -9.73 -15.37 -21.13
CA LEU A 316 -11.19 -15.42 -21.30
C LEU A 316 -11.59 -15.40 -22.78
N LEU A 317 -10.95 -14.57 -23.59
CA LEU A 317 -11.17 -14.55 -25.05
C LEU A 317 -10.83 -15.91 -25.67
N THR A 318 -9.72 -16.52 -25.26
CA THR A 318 -9.32 -17.85 -25.74
C THR A 318 -10.31 -18.94 -25.32
N ASP A 319 -10.79 -18.89 -24.08
CA ASP A 319 -11.80 -19.83 -23.58
C ASP A 319 -13.12 -19.70 -24.34
N MET A 320 -13.55 -18.47 -24.67
CA MET A 320 -14.73 -18.23 -25.50
C MET A 320 -14.56 -18.82 -26.90
N VAL A 321 -13.45 -18.56 -27.58
CA VAL A 321 -13.17 -19.11 -28.93
C VAL A 321 -13.17 -20.65 -28.90
N HIS A 322 -12.58 -21.25 -27.87
CA HIS A 322 -12.58 -22.71 -27.72
C HIS A 322 -13.98 -23.30 -27.44
N LEU A 323 -14.86 -22.56 -26.74
CA LEU A 323 -16.25 -22.97 -26.58
C LEU A 323 -17.03 -22.90 -27.89
N PHE A 324 -16.90 -21.81 -28.66
CA PHE A 324 -17.55 -21.67 -29.97
C PHE A 324 -17.11 -22.75 -30.95
N THR A 325 -15.80 -23.05 -31.03
CA THR A 325 -15.30 -24.11 -31.93
C THR A 325 -15.74 -25.52 -31.56
N ARG A 326 -16.09 -25.79 -30.29
CA ARG A 326 -16.68 -27.08 -29.88
C ARG A 326 -18.16 -27.20 -30.21
N VAL A 327 -18.91 -26.11 -30.11
CA VAL A 327 -20.35 -26.08 -30.39
C VAL A 327 -20.60 -26.20 -31.90
N ASP A 328 -19.71 -25.64 -32.72
CA ASP A 328 -19.81 -25.65 -34.19
C ASP A 328 -19.17 -26.86 -34.87
N GLN A 329 -18.77 -27.92 -34.15
CA GLN A 329 -18.34 -29.17 -34.80
C GLN A 329 -19.58 -29.89 -35.37
N PRO A 330 -19.76 -29.99 -36.71
CA PRO A 330 -20.76 -30.89 -37.26
C PRO A 330 -20.39 -32.32 -36.84
N TYR A 331 -21.36 -33.02 -36.28
CA TYR A 331 -21.27 -34.41 -35.86
C TYR A 331 -21.06 -35.31 -37.10
N ILE A 332 -19.82 -35.42 -37.58
CA ILE A 332 -19.46 -36.39 -38.63
C ILE A 332 -19.28 -37.74 -37.94
N ASN A 333 -20.39 -38.45 -37.76
CA ASN A 333 -20.34 -39.85 -37.40
C ASN A 333 -20.02 -40.68 -38.65
N SER A 334 -18.80 -41.21 -38.63
CA SER A 334 -18.36 -42.43 -39.31
C SER A 334 -19.49 -43.44 -39.56
N LYS A 335 -19.69 -43.83 -40.82
CA LYS A 335 -19.58 -45.22 -41.29
C LYS A 335 -19.80 -45.30 -42.80
N ASN A 336 -18.87 -46.02 -43.46
CA ASN A 336 -18.95 -46.65 -44.77
C ASN A 336 -20.37 -46.66 -45.40
N ALA A 337 -20.58 -45.83 -46.42
CA ALA A 337 -21.67 -46.00 -47.38
C ALA A 337 -21.04 -46.35 -48.72
N GLU A 338 -20.80 -47.65 -48.88
CA GLU A 338 -20.56 -48.29 -50.16
C GLU A 338 -21.79 -48.04 -51.05
N LEU A 339 -21.59 -47.43 -52.22
CA LEU A 339 -22.62 -47.19 -53.21
C LEU A 339 -23.11 -48.54 -53.76
N LEU A 340 -24.32 -48.95 -53.40
CA LEU A 340 -25.07 -49.97 -54.13
C LEU A 340 -26.37 -49.35 -54.69
N PRO A 341 -26.75 -49.70 -55.93
CA PRO A 341 -27.87 -49.08 -56.62
C PRO A 341 -29.20 -49.55 -56.04
N VAL A 342 -30.12 -48.60 -55.94
CA VAL A 342 -31.51 -48.78 -55.51
C VAL A 342 -32.31 -49.55 -56.58
N THR A 343 -32.95 -50.64 -56.18
CA THR A 343 -34.16 -51.17 -56.83
C THR A 343 -35.32 -51.11 -55.84
N PRO A 344 -36.54 -50.70 -56.24
CA PRO A 344 -37.66 -50.51 -55.33
C PRO A 344 -38.58 -51.74 -55.29
N SER A 345 -38.99 -52.16 -54.09
CA SER A 345 -40.35 -52.67 -53.83
C SER A 345 -40.53 -53.09 -52.37
N ASP A 346 -41.49 -52.41 -51.73
CA ASP A 346 -42.57 -52.93 -50.91
C ASP A 346 -42.40 -53.49 -49.48
N GLU A 347 -43.36 -53.02 -48.67
CA GLU A 347 -44.08 -53.66 -47.56
C GLU A 347 -43.59 -53.52 -46.10
N THR A 348 -44.25 -52.56 -45.43
CA THR A 348 -45.01 -52.67 -44.15
C THR A 348 -44.36 -53.31 -42.91
N SER A 349 -44.24 -52.53 -41.83
CA SER A 349 -45.19 -52.57 -40.68
C SER A 349 -44.65 -51.85 -39.42
N ASN A 350 -45.53 -51.03 -38.84
CA ASN A 350 -45.69 -50.59 -37.43
C ASN A 350 -44.57 -50.84 -36.40
N GLN A 351 -44.15 -49.79 -35.68
CA GLN A 351 -44.67 -49.47 -34.33
C GLN A 351 -44.17 -48.10 -33.81
N SER A 352 -45.06 -47.42 -33.08
CA SER A 352 -45.00 -46.04 -32.57
C SER A 352 -44.19 -45.88 -31.24
N PRO A 353 -43.95 -44.63 -30.75
CA PRO A 353 -42.75 -44.22 -30.00
C PRO A 353 -42.94 -44.17 -28.48
N PRO A 354 -41.96 -43.64 -27.73
CA PRO A 354 -42.33 -42.72 -26.67
C PRO A 354 -41.61 -41.37 -26.72
N GLU A 355 -42.43 -40.39 -26.34
CA GLU A 355 -42.19 -38.98 -26.10
C GLU A 355 -41.36 -38.68 -24.82
N VAL A 356 -40.51 -37.64 -24.95
CA VAL A 356 -40.39 -36.45 -24.06
C VAL A 356 -39.69 -36.60 -22.69
N PHE A 357 -38.71 -35.71 -22.42
CA PHE A 357 -38.79 -34.62 -21.44
C PHE A 357 -37.46 -33.81 -21.39
N PHE A 358 -37.54 -32.53 -21.78
CA PHE A 358 -36.59 -31.49 -21.37
C PHE A 358 -37.10 -30.86 -20.06
N PHE A 359 -36.21 -30.65 -19.09
CA PHE A 359 -36.42 -29.72 -17.99
C PHE A 359 -35.16 -28.85 -17.85
N TYR A 360 -35.42 -27.53 -17.93
CA TYR A 360 -34.68 -26.33 -17.48
C TYR A 360 -33.16 -26.36 -17.33
#